data_AF-A0A2V5N9H8-F1
#
_entry.id   AF-A0A2V5N9H8-F1
#
_cell.length_a   1.000
_cell.length_b   1.000
_cell.length_c   1.000
_cell.angle_alpha   90.00
_cell.angle_beta   90.00
_cell.angle_gamma   90.00
#
_symmetry.space_group_name_H-M   'P 1'
#
loop_
_entity.id
_entity.type
_entity.pdbx_description
1 polymer ?
#
loop_
_entity_poly.entity_id
_entity_poly.type
_entity_poly.pdbx_seq_one_letter_code
_entity_poly.pdbx_strand_id
1 'polypeptide(L)'
;MIRCQHNAWIHAAATLLVLTAAFALRVSAADWCWIILAISIVWTAEALNTAFEFLADAASPEFHPLVRDAKDVADAAVLVTAMAAAVIGVIIFWPYVARLIS
;
A
#
# COMPACT_ATOMS: atom_id res chain seq x y z
N MET A 1 11.71 -6.52 -4.78
CA MET A 1 10.47 -5.73 -4.63
C MET A 1 10.26 -4.77 -5.79
N ILE A 2 10.88 -3.59 -5.87
CA ILE A 2 10.51 -2.54 -6.85
C ILE A 2 10.75 -2.90 -8.34
N ARG A 3 11.61 -3.88 -8.64
CA ARG A 3 11.85 -4.34 -10.03
C ARG A 3 11.15 -5.65 -10.42
N CYS A 4 10.52 -6.36 -9.48
CA CYS A 4 9.86 -7.65 -9.74
C CYS A 4 8.33 -7.53 -9.84
N GLN A 5 7.73 -6.50 -9.26
CA GLN A 5 6.28 -6.33 -9.17
C GLN A 5 5.84 -5.01 -9.78
N HIS A 6 4.89 -5.06 -10.73
CA HIS A 6 4.34 -3.87 -11.40
C HIS A 6 3.65 -2.92 -10.40
N ASN A 7 2.99 -3.50 -9.38
CA ASN A 7 2.20 -2.75 -8.40
C ASN A 7 3.07 -1.99 -7.38
N ALA A 8 4.26 -2.52 -7.04
CA ALA A 8 5.19 -1.89 -6.11
C ALA A 8 5.61 -0.46 -6.51
N TRP A 9 5.73 -0.18 -7.83
CA TRP A 9 6.07 1.16 -8.30
C TRP A 9 4.92 2.15 -8.10
N ILE A 10 3.67 1.71 -8.27
CA ILE A 10 2.47 2.52 -8.01
C ILE A 10 2.41 2.86 -6.52
N HIS A 11 2.62 1.89 -5.63
CA HIS A 11 2.67 2.14 -4.19
C HIS A 11 3.79 3.09 -3.79
N ALA A 12 4.96 3.01 -4.43
CA ALA A 12 6.06 3.95 -4.22
C ALA A 12 5.74 5.37 -4.67
N ALA A 13 5.17 5.53 -5.87
CA ALA A 13 4.74 6.82 -6.38
C ALA A 13 3.65 7.44 -5.50
N ALA A 14 2.65 6.64 -5.08
CA ALA A 14 1.60 7.06 -4.17
C ALA A 14 2.14 7.46 -2.80
N THR A 15 3.11 6.71 -2.26
CA THR A 15 3.78 7.04 -0.99
C THR A 15 4.46 8.40 -1.09
N LEU A 16 5.24 8.63 -2.16
CA LEU A 16 5.93 9.91 -2.36
C LEU A 16 4.95 11.08 -2.47
N LEU A 17 3.85 10.90 -3.21
CA LEU A 17 2.79 11.90 -3.37
C LEU A 17 2.12 12.24 -2.02
N VAL A 18 1.77 11.22 -1.23
CA VAL A 18 1.13 11.40 0.08
C VAL A 18 2.06 12.13 1.05
N LEU A 19 3.34 11.76 1.09
CA LEU A 19 4.34 12.42 1.96
C LEU A 19 4.57 13.88 1.56
N THR A 20 4.67 14.16 0.26
CA THR A 20 4.82 15.55 -0.23
C THR A 20 3.57 16.38 0.06
N ALA A 21 2.37 15.82 -0.13
CA ALA A 21 1.11 16.49 0.21
C ALA A 21 0.99 16.77 1.72
N ALA A 22 1.34 15.79 2.58
CA ALA A 22 1.33 15.92 4.04
C ALA A 22 2.26 17.03 4.52
N PHE A 23 3.45 17.10 3.95
CA PHE A 23 4.42 18.13 4.25
C PHE A 23 3.95 19.51 3.76
N ALA A 24 3.45 19.61 2.53
CA ALA A 24 2.97 20.87 1.95
C ALA A 24 1.77 21.45 2.70
N LEU A 25 0.84 20.60 3.14
CA LEU A 25 -0.37 21.01 3.88
C LEU A 25 -0.14 21.18 5.39
N ARG A 26 1.09 20.95 5.88
CA ARG A 26 1.47 21.05 7.31
C ARG A 26 0.49 20.32 8.22
N VAL A 27 0.22 19.06 7.90
CA VAL A 27 -0.73 18.23 8.67
C VAL A 27 -0.25 18.03 10.11
N SER A 28 -1.20 17.80 11.02
CA SER A 28 -0.93 17.62 12.45
C SER A 28 -0.07 16.38 12.73
N ALA A 29 0.59 16.34 13.89
CA ALA A 29 1.36 15.18 14.32
C ALA A 29 0.49 13.90 14.44
N ALA A 30 -0.78 14.05 14.82
CA ALA A 30 -1.72 12.93 14.89
C ALA A 30 -2.04 12.37 13.50
N ASP A 31 -2.22 13.24 12.51
CA ASP A 31 -2.46 12.83 11.11
C ASP A 31 -1.23 12.15 10.51
N TRP A 32 -0.02 12.62 10.86
CA TRP A 32 1.23 11.95 10.49
C TRP A 32 1.29 10.50 10.97
N CYS A 33 0.85 10.22 12.21
CA CYS A 33 0.81 8.85 12.72
C CYS A 33 -0.07 7.95 11.85
N TRP A 34 -1.24 8.43 11.44
CA TRP A 34 -2.15 7.68 10.57
C TRP A 34 -1.62 7.51 9.14
N ILE A 35 -0.98 8.53 8.58
CA ILE A 35 -0.31 8.46 7.27
C ILE A 35 0.80 7.41 7.30
N ILE A 36 1.67 7.46 8.31
CA ILE A 36 2.77 6.50 8.46
C ILE A 36 2.23 5.08 8.64
N LEU A 37 1.18 4.90 9.44
CA LEU A 37 0.55 3.60 9.63
C LEU A 37 -0.05 3.06 8.33
N ALA A 38 -0.79 3.89 7.59
CA ALA A 38 -1.39 3.51 6.31
C ALA A 38 -0.33 3.06 5.29
N ILE A 39 0.75 3.85 5.14
CA ILE A 39 1.89 3.51 4.28
C ILE A 39 2.53 2.20 4.73
N SER A 40 2.77 2.03 6.03
CA SER A 40 3.44 0.84 6.57
C SER A 40 2.65 -0.44 6.31
N ILE A 41 1.31 -0.39 6.45
CA ILE A 41 0.45 -1.55 6.22
C ILE A 41 0.45 -1.95 4.73
N VAL A 42 0.37 -0.99 3.80
CA VAL A 42 0.43 -1.27 2.35
C VAL A 42 1.75 -1.92 1.98
N TRP A 43 2.88 -1.37 2.45
CA TRP A 43 4.19 -1.95 2.16
C TRP A 43 4.42 -3.31 2.82
N THR A 44 3.83 -3.53 4.00
CA THR A 44 3.86 -4.84 4.66
C THR A 44 3.09 -5.87 3.84
N ALA A 45 1.88 -5.54 3.36
CA ALA A 45 1.09 -6.42 2.51
C ALA A 45 1.83 -6.75 1.20
N GLU A 46 2.43 -5.75 0.54
CA GLU A 46 3.22 -5.94 -0.69
C GLU A 46 4.46 -6.84 -0.44
N ALA A 47 5.15 -6.64 0.69
CA ALA A 47 6.29 -7.46 1.07
C ALA A 47 5.89 -8.92 1.34
N LEU A 48 4.76 -9.14 2.03
CA LEU A 48 4.20 -10.46 2.27
C LEU A 48 3.77 -11.13 0.96
N ASN A 49 3.15 -10.39 0.04
CA ASN A 49 2.79 -10.90 -1.28
C ASN A 49 4.02 -11.42 -2.02
N THR A 50 5.08 -10.59 -2.10
CA THR A 50 6.36 -10.98 -2.71
C THR A 50 6.99 -12.19 -2.00
N ALA A 51 6.90 -12.27 -0.67
CA ALA A 51 7.42 -13.40 0.09
C ALA A 51 6.66 -14.71 -0.22
N PHE A 52 5.33 -14.64 -0.36
CA PHE A 52 4.50 -15.79 -0.74
C PHE A 52 4.76 -16.24 -2.17
N GLU A 53 5.03 -15.32 -3.10
CA GLU A 53 5.45 -15.68 -4.46
C GLU A 53 6.75 -16.47 -4.45
N PHE A 54 7.78 -15.99 -3.74
CA PHE A 54 9.04 -16.72 -3.64
C PHE A 54 8.89 -18.08 -2.94
N LEU A 55 8.04 -18.16 -1.92
CA LEU A 55 7.76 -19.43 -1.24
C LEU A 55 7.03 -20.41 -2.18
N ALA A 56 6.05 -19.93 -2.94
CA ALA A 56 5.33 -20.73 -3.91
C ALA A 56 6.25 -21.26 -5.02
N ASP A 57 7.10 -20.39 -5.58
CA ASP A 57 8.04 -20.76 -6.64
C ASP A 57 9.10 -21.76 -6.14
N ALA A 58 9.47 -21.68 -4.86
CA ALA A 58 10.37 -22.64 -4.23
C ALA A 58 9.69 -23.99 -3.89
N ALA A 59 8.43 -23.96 -3.44
CA ALA A 59 7.69 -25.15 -2.99
C ALA A 59 7.12 -25.99 -4.14
N SER A 60 6.69 -25.35 -5.23
CA SER A 60 6.13 -26.03 -6.39
C SER A 60 6.57 -25.32 -7.68
N PRO A 61 7.70 -25.74 -8.27
CA PRO A 61 8.19 -25.17 -9.54
C PRO A 61 7.20 -25.37 -10.70
N GLU A 62 6.34 -26.40 -10.61
CA GLU A 62 5.23 -26.62 -11.53
C GLU A 62 3.92 -26.05 -10.97
N PHE A 63 3.03 -25.61 -11.85
CA PHE A 63 1.76 -24.98 -11.48
C PHE A 63 0.88 -25.92 -10.63
N HIS A 64 0.51 -25.47 -9.41
CA HIS A 64 -0.39 -26.18 -8.50
C HIS A 64 -1.63 -25.34 -8.16
N PRO A 65 -2.86 -25.87 -8.20
CA PRO A 65 -4.08 -25.11 -7.94
C PRO A 65 -4.08 -24.34 -6.61
N LEU A 66 -3.61 -24.98 -5.53
CA LEU A 66 -3.48 -24.34 -4.21
C LEU A 66 -2.49 -23.16 -4.19
N VAL A 67 -1.43 -23.22 -5.01
CA VAL A 67 -0.47 -22.12 -5.13
C VAL A 67 -1.12 -20.92 -5.82
N ARG A 68 -1.96 -21.16 -6.83
CA ARG A 68 -2.74 -20.09 -7.45
C ARG A 68 -3.67 -19.44 -6.42
N ASP A 69 -4.44 -20.23 -5.70
CA ASP A 69 -5.41 -19.69 -4.73
C ASP A 69 -4.69 -18.91 -3.59
N ALA A 70 -3.50 -19.35 -3.17
CA ALA A 70 -2.67 -18.62 -2.20
C ALA A 70 -2.16 -17.27 -2.76
N LYS A 71 -1.71 -17.24 -4.03
CA LYS A 71 -1.29 -16.00 -4.70
C LYS A 71 -2.47 -15.03 -4.86
N ASP A 72 -3.65 -15.53 -5.25
CA ASP A 72 -4.86 -14.71 -5.39
C ASP A 72 -5.27 -14.04 -4.06
N VAL A 73 -5.14 -14.76 -2.93
CA VAL A 73 -5.42 -14.21 -1.59
C VAL A 73 -4.39 -13.14 -1.20
N ALA A 74 -3.11 -13.34 -1.53
CA ALA A 74 -2.07 -12.39 -1.22
C ALA A 74 -2.22 -11.08 -2.02
N ASP A 75 -2.57 -11.17 -3.31
CA ASP A 75 -2.91 -10.01 -4.15
C ASP A 75 -4.15 -9.27 -3.61
N ALA A 76 -5.18 -10.01 -3.18
CA ALA A 76 -6.37 -9.41 -2.56
C ALA A 76 -6.04 -8.65 -1.27
N ALA A 77 -5.09 -9.14 -0.45
CA ALA A 77 -4.65 -8.44 0.75
C ALA A 77 -3.97 -7.10 0.42
N VAL A 78 -3.15 -7.05 -0.63
CA VAL A 78 -2.56 -5.79 -1.11
C VAL A 78 -3.65 -4.81 -1.55
N LEU A 79 -4.65 -5.27 -2.30
CA LEU A 79 -5.77 -4.42 -2.73
C LEU A 79 -6.56 -3.85 -1.55
N VAL A 80 -6.90 -4.69 -0.57
CA VAL A 80 -7.66 -4.25 0.63
C VAL A 80 -6.88 -3.20 1.42
N THR A 81 -5.58 -3.41 1.62
CA THR A 81 -4.75 -2.44 2.35
C THR A 81 -4.57 -1.14 1.58
N ALA A 82 -4.44 -1.19 0.25
CA ALA A 82 -4.38 0.00 -0.60
C ALA A 82 -5.69 0.81 -0.56
N MET A 83 -6.85 0.14 -0.59
CA MET A 83 -8.16 0.79 -0.45
C MET A 83 -8.31 1.46 0.93
N ALA A 84 -7.92 0.76 2.01
CA ALA A 84 -7.95 1.32 3.35
C ALA A 84 -7.05 2.56 3.46
N ALA A 85 -5.84 2.50 2.91
CA ALA A 85 -4.93 3.64 2.87
C ALA A 85 -5.49 4.84 2.08
N ALA A 86 -6.19 4.59 0.96
CA ALA A 86 -6.85 5.63 0.19
C ALA A 86 -7.96 6.32 1.00
N VAL A 87 -8.80 5.55 1.71
CA VAL A 87 -9.86 6.09 2.58
C VAL A 87 -9.27 6.92 3.71
N ILE A 88 -8.23 6.43 4.39
CA ILE A 88 -7.52 7.17 5.44
C ILE A 88 -6.95 8.48 4.87
N GLY A 89 -6.33 8.43 3.68
CA GLY A 89 -5.82 9.60 2.98
C GLY A 89 -6.91 10.65 2.73
N VAL A 90 -8.07 10.25 2.22
CA VAL A 90 -9.20 11.17 2.00
C VAL A 90 -9.67 11.81 3.31
N ILE A 91 -9.86 11.01 4.36
CA ILE A 91 -10.30 11.50 5.68
C ILE A 91 -9.33 12.54 6.24
N ILE A 92 -8.02 12.28 6.14
CA ILE A 92 -6.99 13.17 6.64
C ILE A 92 -6.88 14.43 5.78
N PHE A 93 -6.77 14.31 4.47
CA PHE A 93 -6.45 15.43 3.59
C PHE A 93 -7.65 16.34 3.30
N TRP A 94 -8.87 15.81 3.31
CA TRP A 94 -10.09 16.58 3.03
C TRP A 94 -10.21 17.90 3.82
N PRO A 95 -10.08 17.93 5.16
CA PRO A 95 -10.18 19.18 5.92
C PRO A 95 -9.04 20.17 5.67
N TYR A 96 -7.87 19.72 5.22
CA TYR A 96 -6.76 20.62 4.87
C TYR A 96 -6.98 21.24 3.50
N VAL A 97 -7.39 20.43 2.52
CA VAL A 97 -7.71 20.90 1.17
C VAL A 97 -8.91 21.85 1.21
N ALA A 98 -9.97 21.51 1.96
CA ALA A 98 -11.14 22.35 2.12
C ALA A 98 -10.80 23.73 2.71
N ARG A 99 -9.87 23.80 3.66
CA ARG A 99 -9.37 25.06 4.24
C ARG A 99 -8.49 25.88 3.30
N LEU A 100 -7.85 25.23 2.33
CA LEU A 100 -6.99 25.92 1.36
C LEU A 100 -7.80 26.59 0.25
N ILE A 101 -8.98 26.04 -0.07
CA ILE A 101 -9.87 26.54 -1.14
C ILE A 101 -10.97 27.49 -0.63
N SER A 102 -11.17 27.59 0.69
CA SER A 102 -12.12 28.50 1.34
C SER A 102 -11.47 29.83 1.68
#